data_AF-A0A8H7YRT8-F1
#
_entry.id   AF-A0A8H7YRT8-F1
#
_cell.length_a   1.000
_cell.length_b   1.000
_cell.length_c   1.000
_cell.angle_alpha   90.00
_cell.angle_beta   90.00
_cell.angle_gamma   90.00
#
_symmetry.space_group_name_H-M   'P 1'
#
loop_
_entity.id
_entity.type
_entity.pdbx_description
1 polymer ?
#
loop_
_entity_poly.entity_id
_entity_poly.type
_entity_poly.pdbx_seq_one_letter_code
_entity_poly.pdbx_strand_id
1 'polypeptide(L)'
;MMNRVPQVSFLWLGGIIVGTHKNVLQDGRFGLLPIELHAASWCGVTQSFLQEPVSQPPITNETLLRSDECRLLYLTQAERHTRWPVSPWMPFGTTALEDAEIEVRLHAQCTGHGLQYADWHWACRNGKLLHPLCVKATTSARPPAQHLAINTPIKYEALNLEEESASENATRNIFGWLRIDGYPPREQGISNHEWINLGESDNESPFLNEPPKSHAAPASKAVVEDWIQRNILIPDSMMDPSQI
;
A
#
# COMPACT_ATOMS: atom_id res chain seq x y z
N MET A 1 10.58 6.79 5.15
CA MET A 1 10.47 7.28 6.54
C MET A 1 9.35 8.31 6.58
N MET A 2 8.30 8.12 7.39
CA MET A 2 7.16 9.05 7.47
C MET A 2 7.60 10.36 8.13
N ASN A 3 7.35 11.50 7.46
CA ASN A 3 7.58 12.82 8.03
C ASN A 3 6.67 13.00 9.26
N ARG A 4 7.21 13.57 10.35
CA ARG A 4 6.37 13.93 11.51
C ARG A 4 5.38 15.01 11.10
N VAL A 5 4.13 14.87 11.52
CA VAL A 5 3.02 15.75 11.15
C VAL A 5 2.49 16.43 12.41
N PRO A 6 3.24 17.41 12.96
CA PRO A 6 2.91 18.01 14.25
C PRO A 6 1.53 18.69 14.24
N GLN A 7 1.04 19.14 13.08
CA GLN A 7 -0.25 19.81 12.95
C GLN A 7 -1.46 18.94 13.33
N VAL A 8 -1.32 17.61 13.41
CA VAL A 8 -2.41 16.68 13.80
C VAL A 8 -2.10 15.92 15.10
N SER A 9 -1.01 16.27 15.79
CA SER A 9 -0.58 15.59 17.02
C SER A 9 -1.61 15.66 18.16
N PHE A 10 -2.41 16.73 18.21
CA PHE A 10 -3.47 16.87 19.21
C PHE A 10 -4.58 15.81 19.05
N LEU A 11 -4.80 15.26 17.84
CA LEU A 11 -5.74 14.18 17.61
C LEU A 11 -5.27 12.89 18.29
N TRP A 12 -3.95 12.64 18.33
CA TRP A 12 -3.38 11.51 19.07
C TRP A 12 -3.58 11.65 20.57
N LEU A 13 -3.43 12.86 21.13
CA LEU A 13 -3.74 13.09 22.55
C LEU A 13 -5.21 12.78 22.86
N GLY A 14 -6.12 13.26 22.01
CA GLY A 14 -7.55 12.92 22.11
C GLY A 14 -7.77 11.40 22.07
N GLY A 15 -7.19 10.71 21.08
CA GLY A 15 -7.28 9.26 20.93
C GLY A 15 -6.67 8.45 22.08
N ILE A 16 -5.65 9.00 22.74
CA ILE A 16 -5.10 8.41 23.96
C ILE A 16 -6.09 8.54 25.11
N ILE A 17 -6.64 9.73 25.33
CA ILE A 17 -7.61 10.02 26.40
C ILE A 17 -8.86 9.15 26.26
N VAL A 18 -9.39 8.98 25.04
CA VAL A 18 -10.58 8.14 24.80
C VAL A 18 -10.27 6.65 24.62
N GLY A 19 -8.99 6.25 24.65
CA GLY A 19 -8.56 4.86 24.56
C GLY A 19 -8.53 4.24 23.15
N THR A 20 -8.84 4.99 22.09
CA THR A 20 -8.90 4.48 20.70
C THR A 20 -7.53 4.12 20.12
N HIS A 21 -6.43 4.69 20.64
CA HIS A 21 -5.06 4.38 20.24
C HIS A 21 -4.72 2.89 20.31
N LYS A 22 -5.34 2.13 21.23
CA LYS A 22 -5.07 0.69 21.40
C LYS A 22 -5.44 -0.11 20.16
N ASN A 23 -6.58 0.18 19.56
CA ASN A 23 -7.04 -0.49 18.35
C ASN A 23 -6.11 -0.17 17.18
N VAL A 24 -5.74 1.10 17.01
CA VAL A 24 -4.81 1.53 15.95
C VAL A 24 -3.46 0.84 16.07
N LEU A 25 -2.92 0.71 17.29
CA LEU A 25 -1.67 0.00 17.53
C LEU A 25 -1.80 -1.52 17.33
N GLN A 26 -2.94 -2.10 17.69
CA GLN A 26 -3.23 -3.50 17.46
C GLN A 26 -3.32 -3.81 15.96
N ASP A 27 -4.10 -3.03 15.20
CA ASP A 27 -4.25 -3.22 13.76
C ASP A 27 -2.92 -2.99 13.03
N GLY A 28 -2.15 -1.99 13.46
CA GLY A 28 -0.80 -1.72 12.96
C GLY A 28 0.18 -2.88 13.17
N ARG A 29 0.09 -3.61 14.28
CA ARG A 29 0.89 -4.83 14.51
C ARG A 29 0.60 -5.93 13.49
N PHE A 30 -0.64 -6.02 13.01
CA PHE A 30 -1.03 -6.97 11.98
C PHE A 30 -0.82 -6.45 10.56
N GLY A 31 -0.20 -5.28 10.38
CA GLY A 31 -0.02 -4.64 9.07
C GLY A 31 -1.31 -4.07 8.47
N LEU A 32 -2.39 -4.00 9.26
CA LEU A 32 -3.74 -3.59 8.84
C LEU A 32 -4.02 -2.14 9.28
N LEU A 33 -3.31 -1.15 8.74
CA LEU A 33 -3.62 0.24 9.12
C LEU A 33 -4.90 0.71 8.40
N PRO A 34 -5.90 1.24 9.13
CA PRO A 34 -7.09 1.78 8.48
C PRO A 34 -6.70 2.97 7.59
N ILE A 35 -7.05 2.86 6.31
CA ILE A 35 -6.85 3.92 5.32
C ILE A 35 -8.06 4.84 5.35
N GLU A 36 -7.82 6.14 5.52
CA GLU A 36 -8.85 7.14 5.30
C GLU A 36 -8.30 8.28 4.43
N LEU A 37 -8.52 8.17 3.12
CA LEU A 37 -7.94 9.08 2.12
C LEU A 37 -8.43 10.52 2.30
N HIS A 38 -9.68 10.76 2.68
CA HIS A 38 -10.18 12.13 2.83
C HIS A 38 -9.52 12.81 4.04
N ALA A 39 -9.46 12.11 5.18
CA ALA A 39 -8.72 12.60 6.35
C ALA A 39 -7.23 12.81 6.04
N ALA A 40 -6.63 11.89 5.28
CA ALA A 40 -5.23 11.98 4.87
C ALA A 40 -4.97 13.22 4.02
N SER A 41 -5.79 13.46 3.00
CA SER A 41 -5.73 14.65 2.16
C SER A 41 -5.94 15.95 2.95
N TRP A 42 -6.95 15.98 3.83
CA TRP A 42 -7.21 17.14 4.69
C TRP A 42 -6.02 17.47 5.62
N CYS A 43 -5.39 16.43 6.18
CA CYS A 43 -4.27 16.57 7.10
C CYS A 43 -2.92 16.81 6.40
N GLY A 44 -2.87 16.73 5.07
CA GLY A 44 -1.64 16.80 4.29
C GLY A 44 -0.69 15.64 4.55
N VAL A 45 -1.23 14.44 4.78
CA VAL A 45 -0.46 13.23 5.08
C VAL A 45 -0.68 12.16 4.02
N THR A 46 0.36 11.36 3.76
CA THR A 46 0.27 10.16 2.92
C THR A 46 0.09 8.94 3.82
N GLN A 47 -1.05 8.26 3.68
CA GLN A 47 -1.40 7.01 4.36
C GLN A 47 -1.31 5.79 3.45
N SER A 48 -1.50 5.95 2.13
CA SER A 48 -1.46 4.86 1.16
C SER A 48 -0.73 5.26 -0.11
N PHE A 49 -0.12 4.28 -0.78
CA PHE A 49 0.51 4.45 -2.09
C PHE A 49 -0.44 4.96 -3.18
N LEU A 50 -1.77 4.77 -3.01
CA LEU A 50 -2.80 5.26 -3.92
C LEU A 50 -2.92 6.79 -3.98
N GLN A 51 -2.41 7.51 -2.97
CA GLN A 51 -2.42 8.98 -2.98
C GLN A 51 -1.37 9.57 -3.91
N GLU A 52 -0.35 8.81 -4.28
CA GLU A 52 0.64 9.23 -5.25
C GLU A 52 0.06 9.14 -6.67
N PRO A 53 0.42 10.07 -7.58
CA PRO A 53 0.01 9.98 -8.96
C PRO A 53 0.64 8.76 -9.64
N VAL A 54 0.04 8.33 -10.74
CA VAL A 54 0.62 7.30 -11.63
C VAL A 54 1.97 7.80 -12.16
N SER A 55 2.97 6.93 -12.19
CA SER A 55 4.31 7.26 -12.71
C SER A 55 4.24 7.76 -14.15
N GLN A 56 5.19 8.61 -14.55
CA GLN A 56 5.31 9.11 -15.92
C GLN A 56 6.72 8.83 -16.47
N PRO A 57 6.86 7.98 -17.50
CA PRO A 57 5.80 7.21 -18.17
C PRO A 57 5.27 6.05 -17.28
N PRO A 58 3.98 5.65 -17.41
CA PRO A 58 3.43 4.52 -16.66
C PRO A 58 4.07 3.16 -17.00
N ILE A 59 4.62 3.04 -18.21
CA ILE A 59 5.22 1.81 -18.74
C ILE A 59 6.70 2.04 -18.99
N THR A 60 7.50 1.07 -18.56
CA THR A 60 8.93 0.97 -18.89
C THR A 60 9.22 -0.46 -19.33
N ASN A 61 9.85 -0.63 -20.49
CA ASN A 61 10.20 -1.95 -21.05
C ASN A 61 9.01 -2.94 -21.09
N GLU A 62 7.86 -2.50 -21.60
CA GLU A 62 6.62 -3.32 -21.72
C GLU A 62 6.04 -3.81 -20.39
N THR A 63 6.53 -3.30 -19.27
CA THR A 63 6.04 -3.61 -17.92
C THR A 63 5.55 -2.36 -17.22
N LEU A 64 4.58 -2.52 -16.32
CA LEU A 64 4.09 -1.48 -15.43
C LEU A 64 4.31 -1.88 -13.98
N LEU A 65 4.58 -0.89 -13.11
CA LEU A 65 4.65 -1.15 -11.67
C LEU A 65 3.29 -1.65 -11.18
N ARG A 66 3.25 -2.69 -10.35
CA ARG A 66 1.99 -3.16 -9.74
C ARG A 66 1.29 -2.05 -8.97
N SER A 67 2.06 -1.09 -8.43
CA SER A 67 1.51 0.09 -7.78
C SER A 67 0.77 1.00 -8.74
N ASP A 68 1.28 1.17 -9.97
CA ASP A 68 0.62 1.98 -11.00
C ASP A 68 -0.57 1.23 -11.60
N GLU A 69 -0.50 -0.09 -11.73
CA GLU A 69 -1.65 -0.94 -12.07
C GLU A 69 -2.80 -0.72 -11.08
N CYS A 70 -2.50 -0.82 -9.78
CA CYS A 70 -3.48 -0.57 -8.73
C CYS A 70 -4.07 0.85 -8.79
N ARG A 71 -3.23 1.87 -9.01
CA ARG A 71 -3.69 3.26 -9.15
C ARG A 71 -4.63 3.39 -10.34
N LEU A 72 -4.26 2.83 -11.50
CA LEU A 72 -5.08 2.89 -12.71
C LEU A 72 -6.42 2.20 -12.50
N LEU A 73 -6.43 0.96 -11.97
CA LEU A 73 -7.66 0.23 -11.67
C LEU A 73 -8.62 1.01 -10.77
N TYR A 74 -8.09 1.63 -9.71
CA TYR A 74 -8.90 2.44 -8.81
C TYR A 74 -9.36 3.75 -9.47
N LEU A 75 -8.49 4.48 -10.15
CA LEU A 75 -8.81 5.78 -10.75
C LEU A 75 -9.80 5.66 -11.93
N THR A 76 -9.73 4.58 -12.70
CA THR A 76 -10.66 4.29 -13.79
C THR A 76 -11.97 3.69 -13.29
N GLN A 77 -12.05 3.36 -12.01
CA GLN A 77 -13.20 2.66 -11.41
C GLN A 77 -13.51 1.36 -12.14
N ALA A 78 -12.46 0.61 -12.47
CA ALA A 78 -12.57 -0.69 -13.14
C ALA A 78 -13.52 -1.61 -12.36
N GLU A 79 -14.18 -2.52 -13.08
CA GLU A 79 -15.10 -3.47 -12.47
C GLU A 79 -14.37 -4.22 -11.33
N ARG A 80 -15.04 -4.32 -10.18
CA ARG A 80 -14.52 -4.92 -8.93
C ARG A 80 -13.38 -4.18 -8.22
N HIS A 81 -12.85 -3.07 -8.78
CA HIS A 81 -11.83 -2.21 -8.17
C HIS A 81 -12.35 -0.83 -7.75
N THR A 82 -13.67 -0.68 -7.61
CA THR A 82 -14.31 0.58 -7.16
C THR A 82 -14.00 0.93 -5.70
N ARG A 83 -13.65 -0.08 -4.88
CA ARG A 83 -13.18 0.12 -3.51
C ARG A 83 -11.66 0.12 -3.49
N TRP A 84 -11.06 0.98 -2.67
CA TRP A 84 -9.62 0.96 -2.45
C TRP A 84 -9.15 -0.34 -1.75
N PRO A 85 -7.87 -0.74 -1.92
CA PRO A 85 -7.27 -1.85 -1.18
C PRO A 85 -7.32 -1.60 0.33
N VAL A 86 -7.47 -2.66 1.11
CA VAL A 86 -7.37 -2.60 2.58
C VAL A 86 -5.93 -2.34 3.03
N SER A 87 -4.96 -2.84 2.26
CA SER A 87 -3.54 -2.66 2.53
C SER A 87 -3.07 -1.27 2.10
N PRO A 88 -2.49 -0.45 3.02
CA PRO A 88 -1.90 0.83 2.65
C PRO A 88 -0.57 0.68 1.91
N TRP A 89 -0.02 -0.53 1.94
CA TRP A 89 1.33 -0.82 1.50
C TRP A 89 1.38 -0.98 -0.02
N MET A 90 2.41 -0.39 -0.62
CA MET A 90 2.66 -0.48 -2.05
C MET A 90 2.93 -1.94 -2.44
N PRO A 91 2.25 -2.48 -3.47
CA PRO A 91 2.62 -3.79 -3.99
C PRO A 91 4.00 -3.71 -4.65
N PHE A 92 4.83 -4.72 -4.40
CA PHE A 92 6.15 -4.84 -5.01
C PHE A 92 6.06 -5.40 -6.42
N GLY A 93 7.06 -5.09 -7.24
CA GLY A 93 7.28 -5.68 -8.56
C GLY A 93 6.43 -5.07 -9.69
N THR A 94 6.39 -5.79 -10.80
CA THR A 94 5.77 -5.34 -12.06
C THR A 94 4.86 -6.38 -12.67
N THR A 95 3.93 -5.91 -13.48
CA THR A 95 3.07 -6.70 -14.35
C THR A 95 3.49 -6.45 -15.79
N ALA A 96 3.51 -7.48 -16.63
CA ALA A 96 3.65 -7.30 -18.06
C ALA A 96 2.39 -6.62 -18.61
N LEU A 97 2.53 -5.65 -19.51
CA LEU A 97 1.35 -4.89 -19.98
C LEU A 97 0.29 -5.80 -20.62
N GLU A 98 0.71 -6.86 -21.30
CA GLU A 98 -0.18 -7.86 -21.91
C GLU A 98 -1.02 -8.66 -20.89
N ASP A 99 -0.50 -8.81 -19.67
CA ASP A 99 -1.14 -9.53 -18.56
C ASP A 99 -2.01 -8.61 -17.69
N ALA A 100 -1.94 -7.28 -17.92
CA ALA A 100 -2.72 -6.32 -17.16
C ALA A 100 -4.18 -6.26 -17.61
N GLU A 101 -5.05 -5.85 -16.68
CA GLU A 101 -6.47 -5.67 -16.97
C GLU A 101 -6.73 -4.74 -18.15
N ILE A 102 -7.83 -4.97 -18.88
CA ILE A 102 -8.11 -4.23 -20.11
C ILE A 102 -8.19 -2.72 -19.88
N GLU A 103 -8.83 -2.29 -18.78
CA GLU A 103 -8.91 -0.87 -18.39
C GLU A 103 -7.53 -0.26 -18.18
N VAL A 104 -6.61 -0.99 -17.58
CA VAL A 104 -5.22 -0.55 -17.39
C VAL A 104 -4.52 -0.40 -18.73
N ARG A 105 -4.69 -1.37 -19.64
CA ARG A 105 -4.11 -1.32 -20.99
C ARG A 105 -4.64 -0.16 -21.82
N LEU A 106 -5.91 0.22 -21.67
CA LEU A 106 -6.49 1.39 -22.33
C LEU A 106 -5.91 2.70 -21.80
N HIS A 107 -5.53 2.74 -20.52
CA HIS A 107 -4.99 3.93 -19.85
C HIS A 107 -3.45 3.96 -19.76
N ALA A 108 -2.77 2.95 -20.28
CA ALA A 108 -1.32 2.80 -20.35
C ALA A 108 -0.55 4.02 -20.88
N GLN A 109 -1.14 4.76 -21.82
CA GLN A 109 -0.52 5.91 -22.48
C GLN A 109 -1.08 7.26 -21.97
N CYS A 110 -2.02 7.22 -21.01
CA CYS A 110 -2.53 8.43 -20.40
C CYS A 110 -1.48 9.09 -19.50
N THR A 111 -1.60 10.40 -19.33
CA THR A 111 -0.78 11.20 -18.42
C THR A 111 -1.66 11.94 -17.42
N GLY A 112 -1.12 12.22 -16.23
CA GLY A 112 -1.80 13.03 -15.22
C GLY A 112 -2.83 12.31 -14.35
N HIS A 113 -2.91 10.97 -14.41
CA HIS A 113 -3.79 10.20 -13.53
C HIS A 113 -3.35 10.31 -12.07
N GLY A 114 -4.23 10.80 -11.21
CA GLY A 114 -3.98 10.95 -9.78
C GLY A 114 -5.18 11.53 -9.04
N LEU A 115 -5.19 11.36 -7.72
CA LEU A 115 -6.20 11.96 -6.86
C LEU A 115 -5.88 13.43 -6.59
N GLN A 116 -6.89 14.28 -6.73
CA GLN A 116 -6.81 15.68 -6.33
C GLN A 116 -7.79 15.95 -5.20
N TYR A 117 -7.30 16.54 -4.13
CA TYR A 117 -8.15 17.04 -3.07
C TYR A 117 -8.95 18.25 -3.56
N ALA A 118 -10.28 18.16 -3.50
CA ALA A 118 -11.18 19.24 -3.87
C ALA A 118 -11.44 20.16 -2.67
N ASP A 119 -12.29 19.73 -1.75
CA ASP A 119 -12.61 20.44 -0.51
C ASP A 119 -13.30 19.51 0.50
N TRP A 120 -13.69 20.07 1.65
CA TRP A 120 -14.66 19.48 2.55
C TRP A 120 -15.45 20.57 3.26
N HIS A 121 -16.60 20.19 3.81
CA HIS A 121 -17.50 21.08 4.52
C HIS A 121 -18.19 20.37 5.67
N TRP A 122 -18.55 21.12 6.72
CA TRP A 122 -19.40 20.62 7.80
C TRP A 122 -20.87 20.74 7.39
N ALA A 123 -21.56 19.60 7.36
CA ALA A 123 -23.02 19.58 7.25
C ALA A 123 -23.64 19.93 8.61
N CYS A 124 -24.10 21.18 8.77
CA CYS A 124 -24.73 21.63 10.00
C CYS A 124 -26.18 21.11 10.10
N ARG A 125 -26.68 20.93 11.32
CA ARG A 125 -28.06 20.48 11.59
C ARG A 125 -29.13 21.36 10.93
N ASN A 126 -28.84 22.64 10.68
CA ASN A 126 -29.72 23.58 10.00
C ASN A 126 -29.60 23.55 8.46
N GLY A 127 -28.93 22.55 7.88
CA GLY A 127 -28.72 22.41 6.44
C GLY A 127 -27.65 23.35 5.87
N LYS A 128 -27.03 24.20 6.70
CA LYS A 128 -25.93 25.07 6.26
C LYS A 128 -24.66 24.24 6.07
N LEU A 129 -23.99 24.43 4.94
CA LEU A 129 -22.64 23.91 4.71
C LEU A 129 -21.64 24.95 5.18
N LEU A 130 -20.79 24.59 6.14
CA LEU A 130 -19.71 25.44 6.62
C LEU A 130 -18.38 24.92 6.11
N HIS A 131 -17.76 25.69 5.22
CA HIS A 131 -16.39 25.42 4.81
C HIS A 131 -15.43 25.86 5.92
N PRO A 132 -14.40 25.05 6.25
CA PRO A 132 -13.43 25.41 7.27
C PRO A 132 -12.65 26.66 6.86
N LEU A 133 -12.52 27.63 7.78
CA LEU A 133 -11.84 28.91 7.50
C LEU A 133 -10.34 28.77 7.22
N CYS A 134 -9.72 27.66 7.61
CA CYS A 134 -8.28 27.47 7.53
C CYS A 134 -7.95 25.99 7.42
N VAL A 135 -7.77 25.51 6.20
CA VAL A 135 -6.52 24.93 5.68
C VAL A 135 -6.64 25.15 4.17
N LYS A 136 -6.17 26.29 3.65
CA LYS A 136 -5.80 26.33 2.24
C LYS A 136 -4.60 25.39 2.16
N ALA A 137 -4.88 24.10 2.00
CA ALA A 137 -3.87 23.16 1.60
C ALA A 137 -3.52 23.64 0.19
N THR A 138 -2.53 24.51 0.09
CA THR A 138 -1.69 24.53 -1.09
C THR A 138 -1.01 23.16 -1.06
N THR A 139 -1.75 22.11 -1.43
CA THR A 139 -1.17 20.93 -2.05
C THR A 139 -0.61 21.46 -3.36
N SER A 140 0.51 22.19 -3.27
CA SER A 140 1.53 22.07 -4.28
C SER A 140 1.69 20.57 -4.43
N ALA A 141 1.44 20.05 -5.62
CA ALA A 141 1.83 18.71 -5.98
C ALA A 141 3.26 18.59 -5.46
N ARG A 142 3.44 17.90 -4.33
CA ARG A 142 4.77 17.68 -3.80
C ARG A 142 5.45 17.01 -4.99
N PRO A 143 6.56 17.56 -5.52
CA PRO A 143 7.26 16.88 -6.58
C PRO A 143 7.41 15.44 -6.09
N PRO A 144 7.05 14.43 -6.92
CA PRO A 144 6.98 13.04 -6.51
C PRO A 144 8.21 12.81 -5.66
N ALA A 145 8.00 12.43 -4.40
CA ALA A 145 9.06 12.48 -3.40
C ALA A 145 10.29 11.91 -4.07
N GLN A 146 11.30 12.77 -4.34
CA GLN A 146 12.52 12.29 -4.95
C GLN A 146 12.88 11.10 -4.09
N HIS A 147 12.99 9.93 -4.71
CA HIS A 147 13.32 8.68 -4.04
C HIS A 147 14.75 8.90 -3.55
N LEU A 148 14.89 9.69 -2.48
CA LEU A 148 16.12 9.97 -1.79
C LEU A 148 16.50 8.58 -1.34
N ALA A 149 17.52 8.05 -2.00
CA ALA A 149 18.11 6.78 -1.64
C ALA A 149 18.23 6.79 -0.12
N ILE A 150 17.43 5.95 0.53
CA ILE A 150 17.44 5.85 1.97
C ILE A 150 18.74 5.11 2.26
N ASN A 151 19.85 5.85 2.31
CA ASN A 151 21.17 5.35 2.67
C ASN A 151 21.28 5.10 4.19
N THR A 152 20.15 5.04 4.89
CA THR A 152 20.11 4.62 6.28
C THR A 152 20.17 3.10 6.29
N PRO A 153 21.27 2.49 6.77
CA PRO A 153 21.33 1.03 6.88
C PRO A 153 20.19 0.57 7.79
N ILE A 154 19.26 -0.18 7.22
CA ILE A 154 18.17 -0.79 7.96
C ILE A 154 18.79 -1.92 8.79
N LYS A 155 18.71 -1.78 10.12
CA LYS A 155 19.17 -2.79 11.06
C LYS A 155 18.12 -3.87 11.21
N TYR A 156 18.23 -4.93 10.43
CA TYR A 156 17.30 -6.05 10.46
C TYR A 156 17.46 -6.92 11.72
N GLU A 157 18.56 -6.75 12.47
CA GLU A 157 18.89 -7.58 13.64
C GLU A 157 17.93 -7.37 14.82
N ALA A 158 17.20 -6.25 14.82
CA ALA A 158 16.19 -5.93 15.84
C ALA A 158 14.77 -6.40 15.45
N LEU A 159 14.58 -6.92 14.23
CA LEU A 159 13.30 -7.43 13.77
C LEU A 159 13.13 -8.88 14.20
N ASN A 160 11.94 -9.20 14.69
CA ASN A 160 11.56 -10.59 14.94
C ASN A 160 11.26 -11.27 13.61
N LEU A 161 12.26 -11.94 13.03
CA LEU A 161 12.14 -12.61 11.73
C LEU A 161 11.15 -13.79 11.74
N GLU A 162 10.76 -14.27 12.91
CA GLU A 162 9.74 -15.32 13.06
C GLU A 162 8.31 -14.75 13.08
N GLU A 163 8.15 -13.42 13.19
CA GLU A 163 6.85 -12.74 13.22
C GLU A 163 6.57 -12.07 11.87
N GLU A 164 6.11 -12.88 10.92
CA GLU A 164 5.84 -12.43 9.54
C GLU A 164 4.39 -12.01 9.31
N SER A 165 3.52 -12.04 10.34
CA SER A 165 2.08 -11.83 10.20
C SER A 165 1.71 -10.50 9.55
N ALA A 166 2.47 -9.43 9.81
CA ALA A 166 2.25 -8.13 9.19
C ALA A 166 2.57 -8.15 7.69
N SER A 167 3.67 -8.78 7.30
CA SER A 167 4.12 -8.93 5.91
C SER A 167 3.19 -9.86 5.13
N GLU A 168 2.81 -10.99 5.74
CA GLU A 168 1.81 -11.92 5.20
C GLU A 168 0.49 -11.20 4.95
N ASN A 169 -0.05 -10.50 5.95
CA ASN A 169 -1.30 -9.75 5.80
C ASN A 169 -1.19 -8.66 4.74
N ALA A 170 -0.12 -7.87 4.75
CA ALA A 170 0.08 -6.80 3.77
C ALA A 170 0.09 -7.35 2.33
N THR A 171 0.84 -8.44 2.11
CA THR A 171 1.00 -9.11 0.83
C THR A 171 -0.32 -9.75 0.38
N ARG A 172 -0.96 -10.54 1.26
CA ARG A 172 -2.24 -11.19 0.98
C ARG A 172 -3.34 -10.18 0.63
N ASN A 173 -3.45 -9.08 1.39
CA ASN A 173 -4.48 -8.08 1.15
C ASN A 173 -4.25 -7.33 -0.17
N ILE A 174 -3.01 -6.94 -0.49
CA ILE A 174 -2.77 -6.16 -1.71
C ILE A 174 -2.90 -7.03 -2.97
N PHE A 175 -2.38 -8.25 -2.95
CA PHE A 175 -2.52 -9.17 -4.09
C PHE A 175 -3.93 -9.74 -4.22
N GLY A 176 -4.63 -9.99 -3.11
CA GLY A 176 -6.04 -10.37 -3.14
C GLY A 176 -6.94 -9.27 -3.72
N TRP A 177 -6.58 -8.00 -3.53
CA TRP A 177 -7.26 -6.87 -4.18
C TRP A 177 -6.87 -6.75 -5.65
N LEU A 178 -5.57 -6.77 -5.98
CA LEU A 178 -5.07 -6.58 -7.35
C LEU A 178 -5.45 -7.72 -8.31
N ARG A 179 -5.53 -8.95 -7.78
CA ARG A 179 -5.81 -10.18 -8.53
C ARG A 179 -7.15 -10.78 -8.15
N ILE A 180 -8.13 -9.92 -7.88
CA ILE A 180 -9.48 -10.33 -7.49
C ILE A 180 -10.17 -11.17 -8.57
N ASP A 181 -9.75 -11.02 -9.83
CA ASP A 181 -10.24 -11.78 -11.00
C ASP A 181 -9.31 -12.95 -11.40
N GLY A 182 -8.27 -13.20 -10.61
CA GLY A 182 -7.31 -14.26 -10.82
C GLY A 182 -5.91 -13.75 -11.17
N TYR A 183 -4.96 -14.69 -11.23
CA TYR A 183 -3.56 -14.40 -11.53
C TYR A 183 -3.25 -14.71 -12.99
N PRO A 184 -2.48 -13.85 -13.69
CA PRO A 184 -1.98 -14.18 -15.01
C PRO A 184 -0.97 -15.34 -14.96
N PRO A 185 -0.74 -16.06 -16.08
CA PRO A 185 0.16 -17.21 -16.11
C PRO A 185 1.58 -16.91 -15.59
N ARG A 186 2.10 -15.70 -15.85
CA ARG A 186 3.43 -15.28 -15.39
C ARG A 186 3.52 -15.06 -13.87
N GLU A 187 2.39 -14.96 -13.18
CA GLU A 187 2.32 -14.76 -11.73
C GLU A 187 1.84 -16.00 -10.97
N GLN A 188 1.84 -17.19 -11.59
CA GLN A 188 1.50 -18.44 -10.91
C GLN A 188 2.38 -18.71 -9.68
N GLY A 189 3.64 -18.24 -9.69
CA GLY A 189 4.50 -18.30 -8.51
C GLY A 189 3.91 -17.57 -7.30
N ILE A 190 3.24 -16.43 -7.54
CA ILE A 190 2.56 -15.64 -6.51
C ILE A 190 1.28 -16.34 -6.06
N SER A 191 0.47 -16.83 -7.01
CA SER A 191 -0.79 -17.51 -6.67
C SER A 191 -0.58 -18.76 -5.82
N ASN A 192 0.53 -19.48 -6.03
CA ASN A 192 0.83 -20.73 -5.34
C ASN A 192 1.53 -20.56 -3.99
N HIS A 193 1.91 -19.34 -3.63
CA HIS A 193 2.61 -19.07 -2.38
C HIS A 193 1.69 -19.27 -1.16
N GLU A 194 2.22 -19.79 -0.06
CA GLU A 194 1.44 -20.11 1.16
C GLU A 194 0.69 -18.90 1.75
N TRP A 195 1.23 -17.69 1.64
CA TRP A 195 0.55 -16.46 2.07
C TRP A 195 -0.70 -16.11 1.24
N ILE A 196 -0.80 -16.64 0.02
CA ILE A 196 -1.88 -16.37 -0.94
C ILE A 196 -2.81 -17.58 -1.06
N ASN A 197 -2.25 -18.77 -1.27
CA ASN A 197 -2.97 -20.03 -1.37
C ASN A 197 -3.25 -20.59 0.02
N LEU A 198 -4.39 -20.22 0.59
CA LEU A 198 -4.82 -20.71 1.89
C LEU A 198 -5.30 -22.17 1.89
N GLY A 199 -5.33 -22.82 0.71
CA GLY A 199 -5.93 -24.12 0.52
C GLY A 199 -7.45 -24.09 0.74
N GLU A 200 -8.21 -24.74 -0.13
CA GLU A 200 -9.60 -25.07 0.17
C GLU A 200 -9.62 -26.18 1.22
N SER A 201 -9.30 -25.85 2.47
CA SER A 201 -9.61 -26.75 3.58
C SER A 201 -11.10 -26.62 3.88
N ASP A 202 -11.91 -27.36 3.13
CA ASP A 202 -13.35 -27.60 3.33
C ASP A 202 -13.65 -28.19 4.72
N ASN A 203 -13.50 -27.40 5.77
CA ASN A 203 -14.02 -27.70 7.09
C ASN A 203 -14.83 -26.50 7.59
N GLU A 204 -16.02 -26.32 6.99
CA GLU A 204 -17.11 -25.63 7.65
C GLU A 204 -17.44 -26.36 8.96
N SER A 205 -16.96 -25.80 10.08
CA SER A 205 -17.53 -26.10 11.39
C SER A 205 -17.57 -24.80 12.22
N PRO A 206 -18.76 -24.26 12.51
CA PRO A 206 -18.88 -22.99 13.21
C PRO A 206 -18.92 -23.25 14.71
N PHE A 207 -17.78 -23.34 15.41
CA PHE A 207 -17.78 -23.21 16.87
C PHE A 207 -16.60 -22.42 17.43
N LEU A 208 -17.02 -21.50 18.31
CA LEU A 208 -16.26 -20.57 19.13
C LEU A 208 -15.27 -21.29 20.07
N ASN A 209 -14.11 -20.65 20.24
CA ASN A 209 -13.14 -20.84 21.32
C ASN A 209 -12.32 -22.15 21.32
N GLU A 210 -11.22 -22.16 20.57
CA GLU A 210 -10.01 -22.88 20.99
C GLU A 210 -8.78 -21.96 20.86
N PRO A 211 -7.80 -22.04 21.79
CA PRO A 211 -6.57 -21.25 21.74
C PRO A 211 -5.70 -21.70 20.56
N PRO A 212 -4.78 -20.85 20.07
CA PRO A 212 -4.02 -21.15 18.85
C PRO A 212 -3.17 -22.41 19.04
N LYS A 213 -3.53 -23.47 18.33
CA LYS A 213 -2.71 -24.67 18.18
C LYS A 213 -1.50 -24.30 17.33
N SER A 214 -0.32 -24.33 17.94
CA SER A 214 0.96 -24.19 17.25
C SER A 214 1.21 -25.40 16.36
N HIS A 215 0.76 -25.34 15.12
CA HIS A 215 1.28 -26.21 14.07
C HIS A 215 2.54 -25.55 13.52
N ALA A 216 3.68 -25.93 14.11
CA ALA A 216 4.98 -25.71 13.50
C ALA A 216 5.09 -26.61 12.26
N ALA A 217 4.55 -26.15 11.13
CA ALA A 217 5.02 -26.60 9.83
C ALA A 217 6.36 -25.92 9.57
N PRO A 218 7.36 -26.62 9.00
CA PRO A 218 8.60 -25.97 8.63
C PRO A 218 8.28 -24.98 7.52
N ALA A 219 8.31 -23.68 7.85
CA ALA A 219 8.19 -22.61 6.87
C ALA A 219 9.30 -22.81 5.84
N SER A 220 8.94 -23.32 4.66
CA SER A 220 9.84 -23.20 3.53
C SER A 220 9.97 -21.71 3.32
N LYS A 221 11.18 -21.15 3.51
CA LYS A 221 11.50 -19.79 3.07
C LYS A 221 11.25 -19.73 1.57
N ALA A 222 10.00 -19.50 1.19
CA ALA A 222 9.58 -19.36 -0.18
C ALA A 222 10.24 -18.09 -0.68
N VAL A 223 10.96 -18.22 -1.79
CA VAL A 223 11.86 -17.19 -2.30
C VAL A 223 10.99 -16.08 -2.93
N VAL A 224 10.58 -15.12 -2.10
CA VAL A 224 9.87 -13.89 -2.52
C VAL A 224 10.80 -12.95 -3.31
N GLU A 225 12.12 -13.21 -3.31
CA GLU A 225 13.12 -12.39 -4.02
C GLU A 225 12.83 -12.26 -5.52
N ASP A 226 12.26 -13.28 -6.14
CA ASP A 226 11.91 -13.27 -7.58
C ASP A 226 10.76 -12.30 -7.89
N TRP A 227 10.00 -11.87 -6.88
CA TRP A 227 8.89 -10.93 -7.04
C TRP A 227 9.32 -9.48 -6.83
N ILE A 228 10.47 -9.28 -6.19
CA ILE A 228 11.00 -7.96 -5.85
C ILE A 228 11.86 -7.48 -7.02
N GLN A 229 11.55 -6.30 -7.54
CA GLN A 229 12.46 -5.64 -8.48
C GLN A 229 13.78 -5.30 -7.79
N ARG A 230 14.88 -5.87 -8.29
CA ARG A 230 16.24 -5.52 -7.83
C ARG A 230 16.61 -4.05 -8.09
N ASN A 231 15.87 -3.34 -8.95
CA ASN A 231 16.15 -1.97 -9.36
C ASN A 231 15.70 -0.86 -8.39
N ILE A 232 15.37 -1.18 -7.14
CA ILE A 232 15.32 -0.15 -6.07
C ILE A 232 16.72 0.07 -5.46
N LEU A 233 17.72 -0.76 -5.80
CA LEU A 233 19.12 -0.55 -5.41
C LEU A 233 19.90 0.07 -6.58
N ILE A 234 20.54 1.20 -6.28
CA ILE A 234 21.41 1.99 -7.16
C ILE A 234 22.46 1.06 -7.82
N PRO A 235 22.84 1.27 -9.10
CA PRO A 235 23.96 0.56 -9.68
C PRO A 235 25.25 0.85 -8.89
N ASP A 236 25.99 -0.19 -8.50
CA ASP A 236 27.32 -0.15 -7.83
C ASP A 236 28.45 0.50 -8.67
N SER A 237 28.10 1.34 -9.63
CA SER A 237 28.98 1.89 -10.65
C SER A 237 29.04 3.41 -10.54
N MET A 238 29.46 3.96 -9.40
CA MET A 238 30.11 5.29 -9.30
C MET A 238 30.86 5.45 -7.96
N MET A 239 31.85 4.59 -7.71
CA MET A 239 32.92 4.88 -6.75
C MET A 239 34.24 4.86 -7.52
N ASP A 240 34.62 6.03 -8.06
CA ASP A 240 36.02 6.29 -8.43
C ASP A 240 36.77 6.61 -7.13
N PRO A 241 37.75 5.79 -6.71
CA PRO A 241 38.47 6.00 -5.45
C PRO A 241 39.48 7.17 -5.49
N SER A 242 39.54 7.96 -6.57
CA SER A 242 40.62 8.92 -6.78
C SER A 242 40.38 10.35 -6.28
N GLN A 243 39.36 10.62 -5.45
CA GLN A 243 39.16 11.95 -4.84
C GLN A 243 38.96 11.91 -3.31
N ILE A 244 40.00 11.47 -2.59
CA ILE A 244 40.28 11.95 -1.22
C ILE A 244 41.64 12.64 -1.24
#